data_AF-A0A7V3MK82-F1
#
_entry.id   AF-A0A7V3MK82-F1
#
_cell.length_a   1.000
_cell.length_b   1.000
_cell.length_c   1.000
_cell.angle_alpha   90.00
_cell.angle_beta   90.00
_cell.angle_gamma   90.00
#
_symmetry.space_group_name_H-M   'P 1'
#
loop_
_entity.id
_entity.type
_entity.pdbx_description
1 polymer ?
#
loop_
_entity_poly.entity_id
_entity_poly.type
_entity_poly.pdbx_seq_one_letter_code
_entity_poly.pdbx_strand_id
1 'polypeptide(L)'
;MPQTETTRKRVYWGLLVGNRRGKGGDLLRRREFRLARTACTLAIGLVIFAAVAANRDDVVKAERLAAVGVTVKCDGTIRHIRTAEPTIGKALKEVGIEVGPLDEVTPAASARPRDGMFISVVRVKNVVEFEKQPIAFDSVKRFTTRLRPGQVELNSAGSPGEKLTRYVVRYEDGKPVKRTPIGSEIARKPVDKVVSIGSRGRYTSRGDFRTRRMLVMWATAYEPGPRSCGRYASGRTSCGLRAGYGVAAVDPTVIPLGSRLYVEGYGYAIAGDRGRAIKGNRIDLGFETVREALNFGSRRVIVHVLENGRG
;
A
#
# COMPACT_ATOMS: atom_id res chain seq x y z
N MET A 1 44.02 -1.31 11.39
CA MET A 1 44.11 -2.79 11.44
C MET A 1 43.45 -3.25 12.73
N PRO A 2 42.73 -4.39 12.79
CA PRO A 2 42.32 -5.37 11.75
C PRO A 2 40.81 -5.18 11.37
N GLN A 3 40.28 -5.44 10.18
CA GLN A 3 40.25 -6.61 9.27
C GLN A 3 39.43 -7.80 9.82
N THR A 4 38.14 -7.88 9.45
CA THR A 4 37.30 -9.07 9.19
C THR A 4 35.90 -8.60 8.76
N GLU A 5 35.07 -9.29 7.99
CA GLU A 5 35.26 -10.15 6.83
C GLU A 5 33.87 -10.19 6.14
N THR A 6 33.88 -10.21 4.81
CA THR A 6 32.71 -10.08 3.94
C THR A 6 31.93 -11.39 3.89
N THR A 7 30.60 -11.39 3.97
CA THR A 7 29.81 -12.54 3.46
C THR A 7 28.46 -12.12 2.87
N ARG A 8 28.42 -12.03 1.54
CA ARG A 8 27.19 -11.92 0.74
C ARG A 8 26.57 -13.32 0.59
N LYS A 9 25.32 -13.51 1.04
CA LYS A 9 24.52 -14.70 0.70
C LYS A 9 23.80 -14.48 -0.63
N ARG A 10 24.22 -15.23 -1.66
CA ARG A 10 23.44 -15.51 -2.89
C ARG A 10 22.50 -16.68 -2.58
N VAL A 11 21.22 -16.57 -2.92
CA VAL A 11 20.26 -17.69 -2.89
C VAL A 11 19.99 -18.08 -4.35
N TYR A 12 20.43 -19.28 -4.71
CA TYR A 12 20.03 -20.02 -5.90
C TYR A 12 18.69 -20.71 -5.62
N TRP A 13 17.73 -20.63 -6.54
CA TRP A 13 16.60 -21.56 -6.61
C TRP A 13 16.76 -22.41 -7.87
N GLY A 14 17.20 -23.65 -7.66
CA GLY A 14 17.20 -24.72 -8.65
C GLY A 14 15.92 -25.55 -8.55
N LEU A 15 15.42 -25.93 -9.73
CA LEU A 15 14.35 -26.90 -9.98
C LEU A 15 14.54 -28.21 -9.22
N LEU A 16 13.45 -28.74 -8.65
CA LEU A 16 13.32 -30.18 -8.40
C LEU A 16 11.93 -30.67 -8.82
N VAL A 17 11.96 -31.55 -9.82
CA VAL A 17 10.89 -32.43 -10.27
C VAL A 17 10.70 -33.53 -9.23
N GLY A 18 9.45 -33.86 -8.93
CA GLY A 18 9.11 -35.03 -8.13
C GLY A 18 7.61 -35.31 -8.17
N ASN A 19 7.16 -36.11 -9.13
CA ASN A 19 5.82 -36.71 -9.09
C ASN A 19 5.91 -38.23 -8.89
N ARG A 20 4.93 -38.75 -8.15
CA ARG A 20 4.95 -39.99 -7.37
C ARG A 20 4.76 -41.27 -8.20
N ARG A 21 5.33 -42.37 -7.67
CA ARG A 21 4.94 -43.79 -7.87
C ARG A 21 3.48 -44.01 -7.39
N GLY A 22 2.69 -45.01 -7.80
CA GLY A 22 2.93 -46.21 -8.60
C GLY A 22 1.72 -47.17 -8.53
N LYS A 23 1.97 -48.45 -8.86
CA LYS A 23 1.11 -49.66 -8.95
C LYS A 23 0.63 -49.95 -10.39
N GLY A 24 0.78 -51.14 -10.97
CA GLY A 24 1.31 -52.43 -10.52
C GLY A 24 0.95 -53.53 -11.55
N GLY A 25 1.63 -54.68 -11.49
CA GLY A 25 1.37 -55.91 -12.27
C GLY A 25 2.03 -55.90 -13.65
N ASP A 26 2.58 -56.98 -14.21
CA ASP A 26 2.73 -58.38 -13.80
C ASP A 26 3.79 -58.93 -14.80
N LEU A 27 4.90 -59.50 -14.31
CA LEU A 27 5.22 -60.93 -14.41
C LEU A 27 5.17 -61.58 -15.81
N LEU A 28 6.26 -62.32 -16.11
CA LEU A 28 6.41 -63.36 -17.15
C LEU A 28 6.68 -62.79 -18.56
N ARG A 29 7.70 -63.18 -19.33
CA ARG A 29 8.32 -64.50 -19.53
C ARG A 29 9.62 -64.35 -20.34
N ARG A 30 10.51 -65.34 -20.18
CA ARG A 30 11.80 -65.54 -20.87
C ARG A 30 11.62 -65.91 -22.35
N ARG A 31 12.62 -65.55 -23.19
CA ARG A 31 13.40 -66.42 -24.11
C ARG A 31 14.04 -65.56 -25.23
N GLU A 32 15.36 -65.42 -25.23
CA GLU A 32 16.32 -66.11 -26.12
C GLU A 32 16.21 -65.71 -27.60
N PHE A 33 17.30 -65.19 -28.20
CA PHE A 33 18.09 -65.88 -29.25
C PHE A 33 19.31 -65.06 -29.68
N ARG A 34 20.38 -65.80 -30.02
CA ARG A 34 21.74 -65.33 -30.31
C ARG A 34 21.95 -64.99 -31.79
N LEU A 35 22.93 -64.12 -32.02
CA LEU A 35 23.99 -64.16 -33.06
C LEU A 35 23.64 -64.28 -34.56
N ALA A 36 24.02 -63.21 -35.27
CA ALA A 36 24.83 -63.17 -36.51
C ALA A 36 24.38 -63.94 -37.77
N ARG A 37 24.24 -63.22 -38.90
CA ARG A 37 24.81 -63.60 -40.22
C ARG A 37 24.54 -62.59 -41.36
N THR A 38 25.64 -62.20 -42.04
CA THR A 38 25.86 -62.04 -43.51
C THR A 38 24.81 -61.28 -44.35
N ALA A 39 25.11 -60.07 -44.85
CA ALA A 39 25.88 -59.77 -46.07
C ALA A 39 25.23 -60.28 -47.37
N CYS A 40 24.58 -59.38 -48.14
CA CYS A 40 24.66 -59.26 -49.61
C CYS A 40 23.68 -58.18 -50.11
N THR A 41 24.19 -57.04 -50.60
CA THR A 41 23.78 -56.34 -51.85
C THR A 41 24.40 -54.93 -51.90
N LEU A 42 25.55 -54.86 -52.56
CA LEU A 42 26.10 -53.66 -53.19
C LEU A 42 25.13 -53.13 -54.25
N ALA A 43 25.25 -51.84 -54.54
CA ALA A 43 24.62 -51.12 -55.68
C ALA A 43 23.10 -51.03 -55.59
N ILE A 44 22.53 -50.01 -54.93
CA ILE A 44 21.93 -48.85 -55.63
C ILE A 44 21.92 -47.58 -54.74
N GLY A 45 22.39 -47.65 -53.50
CA GLY A 45 22.35 -46.53 -52.54
C GLY A 45 23.45 -45.47 -52.64
N LEU A 46 24.45 -45.63 -53.52
CA LEU A 46 25.61 -44.73 -53.58
C LEU A 46 25.49 -43.61 -54.64
N VAL A 47 24.44 -43.60 -55.46
CA VAL A 47 24.20 -42.52 -56.43
C VAL A 47 23.23 -41.46 -55.87
N ILE A 48 22.38 -41.82 -54.90
CA ILE A 48 21.52 -40.84 -54.21
C ILE A 48 22.28 -40.07 -53.12
N PHE A 49 23.35 -40.62 -52.55
CA PHE A 49 24.19 -39.84 -51.62
C PHE A 49 25.11 -38.82 -52.30
N ALA A 50 25.44 -39.00 -53.59
CA ALA A 50 26.15 -38.00 -54.38
C ALA A 50 25.21 -36.90 -54.91
N ALA A 51 23.96 -37.22 -55.25
CA ALA A 51 22.98 -36.23 -55.72
C ALA A 51 22.35 -35.38 -54.58
N VAL A 52 22.37 -35.85 -53.33
CA VAL A 52 22.02 -35.02 -52.16
C VAL A 52 23.22 -34.22 -51.63
N ALA A 53 24.46 -34.62 -51.98
CA ALA A 53 25.65 -33.82 -51.70
C ALA A 53 25.87 -32.70 -52.74
N ALA A 54 25.46 -32.90 -54.00
CA ALA A 54 25.57 -31.89 -55.05
C ALA A 54 24.53 -30.75 -54.97
N ASN A 55 23.66 -30.73 -53.94
CA ASN A 55 22.70 -29.65 -53.69
C ASN A 55 22.90 -28.96 -52.33
N ARG A 56 23.99 -29.25 -51.60
CA ARG A 56 24.32 -28.49 -50.38
C ARG A 56 25.03 -27.17 -50.66
N ASP A 57 25.68 -27.03 -51.81
CA ASP A 57 26.38 -25.79 -52.16
C ASP A 57 25.46 -24.71 -52.75
N ASP A 58 24.29 -25.09 -53.30
CA ASP A 58 23.32 -24.13 -53.86
C ASP A 58 22.26 -23.63 -52.85
N VAL A 59 22.09 -24.30 -51.70
CA VAL A 59 21.26 -23.78 -50.59
C VAL A 59 22.09 -22.93 -49.60
N VAL A 60 23.43 -23.00 -49.67
CA VAL A 60 24.35 -22.13 -48.92
C VAL A 60 24.92 -21.01 -49.81
N LYS A 61 24.31 -20.73 -50.97
CA LYS A 61 24.18 -19.35 -51.42
C LYS A 61 23.26 -18.63 -50.43
N ALA A 62 23.82 -18.34 -49.25
CA ALA A 62 23.46 -17.14 -48.53
C ALA A 62 23.45 -16.04 -49.59
N GLU A 63 22.26 -15.54 -49.94
CA GLU A 63 22.16 -14.17 -50.40
C GLU A 63 22.99 -13.39 -49.38
N ARG A 64 24.23 -13.04 -49.73
CA ARG A 64 24.98 -12.03 -49.02
C ARG A 64 24.09 -10.81 -49.14
N LEU A 65 23.26 -10.59 -48.12
CA LEU A 65 22.42 -9.42 -48.04
C LEU A 65 23.36 -8.25 -48.28
N ALA A 66 23.12 -7.50 -49.36
CA ALA A 66 23.92 -6.35 -49.66
C ALA A 66 23.94 -5.47 -48.40
N ALA A 67 25.14 -5.13 -47.93
CA ALA A 67 25.27 -4.38 -46.69
C ALA A 67 24.55 -3.05 -46.83
N VAL A 68 23.49 -2.85 -46.02
CA VAL A 68 22.67 -1.63 -46.03
C VAL A 68 23.24 -0.63 -45.04
N GLY A 69 23.17 0.66 -45.37
CA GLY A 69 23.52 1.74 -44.47
C GLY A 69 22.34 2.12 -43.57
N VAL A 70 22.55 2.14 -42.26
CA VAL A 70 21.55 2.60 -41.29
C VAL A 70 22.16 3.62 -40.32
N THR A 71 21.31 4.49 -39.77
CA THR A 71 21.68 5.49 -38.77
C THR A 71 21.13 5.07 -37.42
N VAL A 72 21.98 4.92 -36.41
CA VAL A 72 21.61 4.48 -35.07
C VAL A 72 21.76 5.63 -34.08
N LYS A 73 20.70 5.99 -33.38
CA LYS A 73 20.72 6.87 -32.20
C LYS A 73 20.63 6.03 -30.94
N CYS A 74 21.66 6.07 -30.10
CA CYS A 74 21.72 5.33 -28.84
C CYS A 74 22.65 6.05 -27.87
N ASP A 75 22.29 6.07 -26.57
CA ASP A 75 23.10 6.64 -25.49
C ASP A 75 23.54 8.11 -25.76
N GLY A 76 22.65 8.89 -26.37
CA GLY A 76 22.90 10.29 -26.75
C GLY A 76 23.80 10.49 -27.98
N THR A 77 24.29 9.41 -28.59
CA THR A 77 25.15 9.45 -29.78
C THR A 77 24.41 9.00 -31.04
N ILE A 78 24.81 9.53 -32.20
CA ILE A 78 24.33 9.10 -33.51
C ILE A 78 25.50 8.46 -34.27
N ARG A 79 25.30 7.26 -34.81
CA ARG A 79 26.30 6.50 -35.57
C ARG A 79 25.75 6.05 -36.90
N HIS A 80 26.56 6.10 -37.96
CA HIS A 80 26.23 5.48 -39.24
C HIS A 80 26.93 4.13 -39.32
N ILE A 81 26.18 3.07 -39.61
CA ILE A 81 26.70 1.71 -39.65
C ILE A 81 26.27 1.06 -40.97
N ARG A 82 27.13 0.19 -41.51
CA ARG A 82 26.77 -0.71 -42.61
C ARG A 82 26.68 -2.11 -42.05
N THR A 83 25.61 -2.83 -42.35
CA THR A 83 25.38 -4.17 -41.80
C THR A 83 24.75 -5.08 -42.85
N ALA A 84 25.14 -6.36 -42.83
CA ALA A 84 24.51 -7.43 -43.60
C ALA A 84 23.66 -8.34 -42.70
N GLU A 85 23.48 -8.00 -41.43
CA GLU A 85 22.70 -8.78 -40.48
C GLU A 85 21.20 -8.78 -40.84
N PRO A 86 20.49 -9.91 -40.62
CA PRO A 86 19.10 -10.05 -41.03
C PRO A 86 18.12 -9.25 -40.16
N THR A 87 18.54 -8.79 -38.97
CA THR A 87 17.68 -8.04 -38.04
C THR A 87 18.40 -6.85 -37.41
N ILE A 88 17.64 -5.80 -37.07
CA ILE A 88 18.15 -4.61 -36.35
C ILE A 88 18.88 -5.01 -35.07
N GLY A 89 18.34 -5.95 -34.28
CA GLY A 89 18.96 -6.38 -33.03
C GLY A 89 20.35 -7.00 -33.22
N LYS A 90 20.56 -7.77 -34.31
CA LYS A 90 21.88 -8.33 -34.62
C LYS A 90 22.84 -7.25 -35.15
N ALA A 91 22.35 -6.34 -35.99
CA ALA A 91 23.13 -5.19 -36.46
C ALA A 91 23.59 -4.28 -35.32
N LEU A 92 22.76 -4.05 -34.31
CA LEU A 92 23.13 -3.30 -33.11
C LEU A 92 24.22 -4.03 -32.31
N LYS A 93 24.09 -5.36 -32.16
CA LYS A 93 25.08 -6.19 -31.46
C LYS A 93 26.44 -6.19 -32.16
N GLU A 94 26.47 -6.19 -33.50
CA GLU A 94 27.70 -6.11 -34.32
C GLU A 94 28.56 -4.88 -33.95
N VAL A 95 27.91 -3.76 -33.63
CA VAL A 95 28.59 -2.51 -33.23
C VAL A 95 28.69 -2.31 -31.71
N GLY A 96 28.52 -3.39 -30.95
CA GLY A 96 28.65 -3.40 -29.50
C GLY A 96 27.48 -2.77 -28.73
N ILE A 97 26.34 -2.52 -29.38
CA ILE A 97 25.12 -2.03 -28.74
C ILE A 97 24.27 -3.25 -28.33
N GLU A 98 24.43 -3.68 -27.08
CA GLU A 98 23.57 -4.71 -26.50
C GLU A 98 22.24 -4.08 -26.04
N VAL A 99 21.12 -4.62 -26.53
CA VAL A 99 19.78 -4.17 -26.17
C VAL A 99 19.33 -4.90 -24.91
N GLY A 100 19.08 -4.16 -23.84
CA GLY A 100 18.59 -4.70 -22.57
C GLY A 100 17.16 -5.25 -22.69
N PRO A 101 16.70 -6.05 -21.71
CA PRO A 101 15.38 -6.71 -21.76
C PRO A 101 14.20 -5.73 -21.71
N LEU A 102 14.41 -4.50 -21.25
CA LEU A 102 13.41 -3.44 -21.21
C LEU A 102 13.64 -2.35 -22.25
N ASP A 103 14.81 -2.32 -22.88
CA ASP A 103 15.18 -1.28 -23.85
C ASP A 103 14.23 -1.31 -25.05
N GLU A 104 13.91 -0.14 -25.57
CA GLU A 104 12.97 0.00 -26.67
C GLU A 104 13.72 0.39 -27.94
N VAL A 105 13.55 -0.41 -28.99
CA VAL A 105 14.18 -0.19 -30.30
C VAL A 105 13.11 0.13 -31.32
N THR A 106 13.27 1.27 -32.00
CA THR A 106 12.37 1.72 -33.07
C THR A 106 13.14 1.94 -34.37
N PRO A 107 12.83 1.23 -35.46
CA PRO A 107 11.88 0.12 -35.58
C PRO A 107 12.25 -1.10 -34.71
N ALA A 108 11.30 -2.03 -34.53
CA ALA A 108 11.48 -3.20 -33.65
C ALA A 108 12.78 -3.96 -33.94
N ALA A 109 13.46 -4.46 -32.90
CA ALA A 109 14.74 -5.17 -33.04
C ALA A 109 14.67 -6.43 -33.93
N SER A 110 13.47 -7.00 -34.14
CA SER A 110 13.23 -8.11 -35.06
C SER A 110 13.04 -7.69 -36.52
N ALA A 111 12.86 -6.41 -36.82
CA ALA A 111 12.68 -5.91 -38.16
C ALA A 111 13.99 -6.00 -38.97
N ARG A 112 13.85 -6.14 -40.29
CA ARG A 112 14.97 -6.21 -41.23
C ARG A 112 15.54 -4.80 -41.49
N PRO A 113 16.86 -4.58 -41.37
CA PRO A 113 17.50 -3.31 -41.73
C PRO A 113 17.26 -2.98 -43.22
N ARG A 114 17.06 -1.69 -43.53
CA ARG A 114 16.94 -1.18 -44.91
C ARG A 114 17.84 0.03 -45.09
N ASP A 115 18.31 0.25 -46.31
CA ASP A 115 19.19 1.37 -46.60
C ASP A 115 18.51 2.72 -46.24
N GLY A 116 19.26 3.60 -45.59
CA GLY A 116 18.76 4.90 -45.09
C GLY A 116 17.91 4.82 -43.81
N MET A 117 17.70 3.64 -43.20
CA MET A 117 16.84 3.49 -42.02
C MET A 117 17.42 4.22 -40.79
N PHE A 118 16.57 4.94 -40.05
CA PHE A 118 16.89 5.52 -38.75
C PHE A 118 16.40 4.59 -37.63
N ILE A 119 17.32 4.19 -36.76
CA ILE A 119 17.09 3.27 -35.65
C ILE A 119 17.33 4.06 -34.35
N SER A 120 16.33 4.13 -33.47
CA SER A 120 16.46 4.72 -32.15
C SER A 120 16.43 3.64 -31.10
N VAL A 121 17.39 3.66 -30.18
CA VAL A 121 17.46 2.79 -29.01
C VAL A 121 17.28 3.66 -27.77
N VAL A 122 16.21 3.44 -27.02
CA VAL A 122 15.92 4.11 -25.75
C VAL A 122 16.28 3.16 -24.61
N ARG A 123 17.15 3.61 -23.70
CA ARG A 123 17.53 2.82 -22.52
C ARG A 123 16.44 2.88 -21.47
N VAL A 124 15.85 1.74 -21.14
CA VAL A 124 14.74 1.67 -20.19
C VAL A 124 15.18 0.93 -18.94
N LYS A 125 14.92 1.54 -17.78
CA LYS A 125 15.06 0.86 -16.48
C LYS A 125 13.85 1.17 -15.59
N ASN A 126 13.45 0.18 -14.81
CA ASN A 126 12.48 0.35 -13.73
C ASN A 126 13.23 0.29 -12.40
N VAL A 127 13.13 1.36 -11.60
CA VAL A 127 13.79 1.45 -10.30
C VAL A 127 12.71 1.57 -9.22
N VAL A 128 12.87 0.82 -8.13
CA VAL A 128 12.04 1.01 -6.94
C VAL A 128 12.63 2.13 -6.12
N GLU A 129 11.86 3.19 -5.94
CA GLU A 129 12.23 4.35 -5.13
C GLU A 129 11.31 4.49 -3.92
N PHE A 130 11.86 5.09 -2.86
CA PHE A 130 11.18 5.29 -1.60
C PHE A 130 11.02 6.78 -1.35
N GLU A 131 9.81 7.19 -0.97
CA GLU A 131 9.53 8.56 -0.53
C GLU A 131 9.02 8.53 0.91
N LYS A 132 9.66 9.33 1.76
CA LYS A 132 9.24 9.53 3.15
C LYS A 132 8.33 10.75 3.23
N GLN A 133 7.17 10.57 3.82
CA GLN A 133 6.20 11.64 4.05
C GLN A 133 5.89 11.73 5.55
N PRO A 134 5.95 12.91 6.18
CA PRO A 134 5.60 13.07 7.59
C PRO A 134 4.10 12.84 7.80
N ILE A 135 3.75 12.19 8.91
CA ILE A 135 2.37 12.07 9.37
C ILE A 135 2.22 13.02 10.56
N ALA A 136 1.34 14.02 10.43
CA ALA A 136 1.06 14.94 11.52
C ALA A 136 0.55 14.19 12.76
N PHE A 137 0.84 14.74 13.94
CA PHE A 137 0.31 14.27 15.21
C PHE A 137 -0.75 15.25 15.73
N ASP A 138 -1.65 14.76 16.58
CA ASP A 138 -2.68 15.58 17.16
C ASP A 138 -2.22 16.24 18.47
N SER A 139 -2.91 17.30 18.88
CA SER A 139 -2.78 17.84 20.24
C SER A 139 -3.92 17.35 21.13
N VAL A 140 -3.57 16.62 22.17
CA VAL A 140 -4.48 16.09 23.18
C VAL A 140 -4.41 16.97 24.43
N LYS A 141 -5.52 17.63 24.72
CA LYS A 141 -5.72 18.40 25.96
C LYS A 141 -6.28 17.49 27.06
N ARG A 142 -5.65 17.49 28.22
CA ARG A 142 -6.12 16.77 29.41
C ARG A 142 -6.30 17.76 30.56
N PHE A 143 -7.51 17.85 31.09
CA PHE A 143 -7.74 18.70 32.26
C PHE A 143 -7.30 17.99 33.54
N THR A 144 -6.69 18.73 34.46
CA THR A 144 -6.24 18.19 35.75
C THR A 144 -6.55 19.15 36.89
N THR A 145 -7.01 18.59 38.01
CA THR A 145 -7.22 19.33 39.25
C THR A 145 -5.92 19.59 40.01
N ARG A 146 -4.77 19.07 39.57
CA ARG A 146 -3.47 19.38 40.18
C ARG A 146 -3.04 20.83 39.91
N LEU A 147 -3.32 21.32 38.70
CA LEU A 147 -2.96 22.65 38.25
C LEU A 147 -4.09 23.65 38.48
N ARG A 148 -3.74 24.91 38.77
CA ARG A 148 -4.71 26.01 38.87
C ARG A 148 -5.24 26.41 37.49
N PRO A 149 -6.46 26.94 37.38
CA PRO A 149 -6.96 27.51 36.13
C PRO A 149 -5.95 28.49 35.52
N GLY A 150 -5.75 28.41 34.20
CA GLY A 150 -4.75 29.20 33.46
C GLY A 150 -3.36 28.57 33.39
N GLN A 151 -3.01 27.64 34.29
CA GLN A 151 -1.75 26.90 34.19
C GLN A 151 -1.85 25.80 33.13
N VAL A 152 -0.79 25.69 32.33
CA VAL A 152 -0.63 24.65 31.31
C VAL A 152 0.72 23.98 31.50
N GLU A 153 0.74 22.66 31.46
CA GLU A 153 1.95 21.85 31.58
C GLU A 153 2.07 20.95 30.35
N LEU A 154 3.22 20.98 29.69
CA LEU A 154 3.51 20.10 28.56
C LEU A 154 4.01 18.75 29.07
N ASN A 155 3.21 17.69 28.92
CA ASN A 155 3.63 16.34 29.32
C ASN A 155 4.35 15.60 28.18
N SER A 156 4.02 15.93 26.93
CA SER A 156 4.66 15.36 25.74
C SER A 156 4.59 16.40 24.61
N ALA A 157 5.73 16.68 23.98
CA ALA A 157 5.79 17.57 22.82
C ALA A 157 5.11 16.99 21.57
N GLY A 158 4.92 15.66 21.53
CA GLY A 158 4.53 14.93 20.34
C GLY A 158 5.67 14.80 19.33
N SER A 159 5.51 13.94 18.34
CA SER A 159 6.44 13.79 17.24
C SER A 159 5.72 13.29 15.98
N PRO A 160 6.10 13.75 14.79
CA PRO A 160 5.48 13.31 13.55
C PRO A 160 5.80 11.83 13.29
N GLY A 161 4.80 11.13 12.79
CA GLY A 161 4.97 9.81 12.21
C GLY A 161 5.66 9.89 10.86
N GLU A 162 5.90 8.74 10.25
CA GLU A 162 6.57 8.60 8.97
C GLU A 162 5.83 7.57 8.14
N LYS A 163 5.35 7.99 6.98
CA LYS A 163 4.80 7.13 5.93
C LYS A 163 5.90 6.89 4.90
N LEU A 164 6.13 5.63 4.56
CA LEU A 164 7.03 5.24 3.48
C LEU A 164 6.19 4.81 2.29
N THR A 165 6.31 5.53 1.17
CA THR A 165 5.63 5.17 -0.09
C THR A 165 6.65 4.64 -1.07
N ARG A 166 6.38 3.46 -1.63
CA ARG A 166 7.21 2.82 -2.65
C ARG A 166 6.65 3.13 -4.04
N TYR A 167 7.54 3.53 -4.94
CA TYR A 167 7.21 3.80 -6.33
C TYR A 167 8.05 2.89 -7.23
N VAL A 168 7.46 2.43 -8.33
CA VAL A 168 8.23 1.99 -9.49
C VAL A 168 8.35 3.18 -10.42
N VAL A 169 9.59 3.60 -10.66
CA VAL A 169 9.93 4.72 -11.54
C VAL A 169 10.54 4.17 -12.81
N ARG A 170 9.86 4.41 -13.93
CA ARG A 170 10.39 4.13 -15.26
C ARG A 170 11.27 5.29 -15.68
N TYR A 171 12.49 4.95 -16.05
CA TYR A 171 13.46 5.86 -16.62
C TYR A 171 13.70 5.54 -18.09
N GLU A 172 13.80 6.58 -18.90
CA GLU A 172 14.18 6.53 -20.31
C GLU A 172 15.40 7.42 -20.52
N ASP A 173 16.49 6.86 -21.06
CA ASP A 173 17.78 7.56 -21.24
C ASP A 173 18.25 8.30 -19.97
N GLY A 174 18.05 7.65 -18.82
CA GLY A 174 18.42 8.18 -17.50
C GLY A 174 17.47 9.22 -16.91
N LYS A 175 16.40 9.61 -17.61
CA LYS A 175 15.40 10.58 -17.13
C LYS A 175 14.13 9.88 -16.65
N PRO A 176 13.54 10.26 -15.50
CA PRO A 176 12.30 9.66 -15.02
C PRO A 176 11.12 10.12 -15.89
N VAL A 177 10.37 9.18 -16.45
CA VAL A 177 9.23 9.48 -17.34
C VAL A 177 7.89 9.08 -16.74
N LYS A 178 7.87 8.09 -15.85
CA LYS A 178 6.64 7.62 -15.21
C LYS A 178 6.91 7.13 -13.80
N ARG A 179 6.09 7.57 -12.85
CA ARG A 179 6.20 7.23 -11.43
C ARG A 179 4.89 6.61 -10.97
N THR A 180 4.90 5.34 -10.58
CA THR A 180 3.68 4.60 -10.21
C THR A 180 3.78 4.11 -8.76
N PRO A 181 2.84 4.45 -7.86
CA PRO A 181 2.86 3.96 -6.48
C PRO A 181 2.53 2.46 -6.48
N ILE A 182 3.35 1.67 -5.79
CA ILE A 182 3.15 0.21 -5.64
C ILE A 182 2.77 -0.20 -4.21
N GLY A 183 2.77 0.75 -3.29
CA GLY A 183 2.29 0.54 -1.92
C GLY A 183 2.86 1.57 -0.95
N SER A 184 2.29 1.59 0.25
CA SER A 184 2.80 2.42 1.34
C SER A 184 2.62 1.73 2.68
N GLU A 185 3.47 2.06 3.62
CA GLU A 185 3.39 1.60 5.01
C GLU A 185 3.67 2.74 5.99
N ILE A 186 3.20 2.59 7.22
CA ILE A 186 3.53 3.50 8.32
C ILE A 186 4.82 2.98 8.96
N ALA A 187 5.95 3.58 8.60
CA ALA A 187 7.26 3.25 9.16
C ALA A 187 7.37 3.67 10.64
N ARG A 188 6.72 4.77 11.02
CA ARG A 188 6.64 5.24 12.41
C ARG A 188 5.29 5.88 12.68
N LYS A 189 4.60 5.49 13.75
CA LYS A 189 3.34 6.13 14.15
C LYS A 189 3.61 7.53 14.73
N PRO A 190 2.72 8.52 14.49
CA PRO A 190 2.80 9.80 15.17
C PRO A 190 2.60 9.62 16.68
N VAL A 191 3.26 10.46 17.46
CA VAL A 191 3.05 10.57 18.90
C VAL A 191 2.37 11.91 19.17
N ASP A 192 1.21 11.89 19.79
CA ASP A 192 0.46 13.11 20.07
C ASP A 192 1.16 14.03 21.07
N LYS A 193 0.97 15.33 20.88
CA LYS A 193 1.33 16.35 21.86
C LYS A 193 0.31 16.33 22.98
N VAL A 194 0.76 16.12 24.21
CA VAL A 194 -0.12 16.04 25.38
C VAL A 194 0.12 17.22 26.30
N VAL A 195 -0.90 18.06 26.47
CA VAL A 195 -0.89 19.18 27.40
C VAL A 195 -1.89 18.97 28.53
N SER A 196 -1.43 19.17 29.76
CA SER A 196 -2.26 19.23 30.95
C SER A 196 -2.73 20.67 31.16
N ILE A 197 -4.03 20.87 31.37
CA ILE A 197 -4.63 22.18 31.61
C ILE A 197 -5.25 22.19 33.00
N GLY A 198 -4.94 23.20 33.80
CA GLY A 198 -5.49 23.32 35.15
C GLY A 198 -6.99 23.56 35.16
N SER A 199 -7.69 22.76 35.95
CA SER A 199 -9.14 22.82 36.13
C SER A 199 -9.56 22.88 37.60
N ARG A 200 -8.61 23.01 38.53
CA ARG A 200 -8.90 23.02 39.97
C ARG A 200 -9.86 24.15 40.35
N GLY A 201 -11.01 23.79 40.92
CA GLY A 201 -11.99 24.76 41.43
C GLY A 201 -12.61 25.65 40.34
N ARG A 202 -12.59 25.21 39.08
CA ARG A 202 -13.16 26.01 37.98
C ARG A 202 -14.68 25.87 37.97
N TYR A 203 -15.35 27.01 37.88
CA TYR A 203 -16.80 27.11 37.70
C TYR A 203 -17.18 26.95 36.22
N THR A 204 -18.42 26.57 35.96
CA THR A 204 -18.98 26.62 34.61
C THR A 204 -19.11 28.05 34.12
N SER A 205 -18.96 28.29 32.82
CA SER A 205 -19.12 29.64 32.23
C SER A 205 -20.55 30.17 32.32
N ARG A 206 -21.54 29.30 32.56
CA ARG A 206 -22.95 29.63 32.76
C ARG A 206 -23.50 28.80 33.94
N GLY A 207 -23.71 29.45 35.08
CA GLY A 207 -24.19 28.85 36.34
C GLY A 207 -23.10 28.67 37.41
N ASP A 208 -23.48 28.75 38.69
CA ASP A 208 -22.57 28.66 39.86
C ASP A 208 -22.19 27.21 40.23
N PHE A 209 -22.14 26.31 39.25
CA PHE A 209 -21.81 24.90 39.53
C PHE A 209 -20.31 24.70 39.60
N ARG A 210 -19.86 24.12 40.71
CA ARG A 210 -18.46 23.71 40.89
C ARG A 210 -18.18 22.48 40.03
N THR A 211 -17.16 22.58 39.16
CA THR A 211 -16.75 21.44 38.33
C THR A 211 -15.81 20.52 39.11
N ARG A 212 -16.17 19.23 39.20
CA ARG A 212 -15.31 18.19 39.78
C ARG A 212 -14.22 17.76 38.81
N ARG A 213 -14.58 17.56 37.55
CA ARG A 213 -13.68 17.06 36.49
C ARG A 213 -14.07 17.62 35.13
N MET A 214 -13.09 17.92 34.29
CA MET A 214 -13.34 18.30 32.90
C MET A 214 -12.76 17.25 31.96
N LEU A 215 -13.45 17.00 30.85
CA LEU A 215 -13.08 15.98 29.86
C LEU A 215 -13.25 16.57 28.46
N VAL A 216 -12.29 16.29 27.58
CA VAL A 216 -12.50 16.50 26.14
C VAL A 216 -13.10 15.22 25.58
N MET A 217 -14.31 15.30 25.03
CA MET A 217 -15.05 14.14 24.53
C MET A 217 -15.46 14.35 23.07
N TRP A 218 -15.55 13.26 22.31
CA TRP A 218 -16.18 13.26 21.00
C TRP A 218 -17.70 13.18 21.19
N ALA A 219 -18.39 14.26 20.89
CA ALA A 219 -19.84 14.34 21.00
C ALA A 219 -20.50 14.03 19.66
N THR A 220 -21.52 13.17 19.72
CA THR A 220 -22.54 12.99 18.69
C THR A 220 -23.87 13.52 19.21
N ALA A 221 -24.86 13.60 18.32
CA ALA A 221 -26.20 14.05 18.65
C ALA A 221 -27.23 13.02 18.17
N TYR A 222 -28.27 12.81 18.96
CA TYR A 222 -29.42 12.00 18.59
C TYR A 222 -30.72 12.69 18.98
N GLU A 223 -31.80 12.31 18.30
CA GLU A 223 -33.17 12.67 18.65
C GLU A 223 -33.86 11.38 19.10
N PRO A 224 -34.66 11.35 20.18
CA PRO A 224 -35.17 10.11 20.79
C PRO A 224 -36.34 9.46 20.03
N GLY A 225 -36.64 9.91 18.81
CA GLY A 225 -37.80 9.50 18.04
C GLY A 225 -37.58 8.27 17.16
N PRO A 226 -38.66 7.79 16.52
CA PRO A 226 -38.66 6.53 15.76
C PRO A 226 -37.64 6.49 14.62
N ARG A 227 -37.31 7.66 14.07
CA ARG A 227 -36.35 7.81 12.96
C ARG A 227 -34.92 7.51 13.38
N SER A 228 -34.58 7.81 14.63
CA SER A 228 -33.21 7.74 15.15
C SER A 228 -33.01 6.53 16.07
N CYS A 229 -34.05 6.16 16.83
CA CYS A 229 -34.00 5.08 17.81
C CYS A 229 -34.82 3.84 17.41
N GLY A 230 -35.46 3.85 16.23
CA GLY A 230 -36.25 2.76 15.68
C GLY A 230 -37.75 2.84 16.01
N ARG A 231 -38.59 2.20 15.20
CA ARG A 231 -40.08 2.28 15.25
C ARG A 231 -40.68 1.99 16.63
N TYR A 232 -40.01 1.21 17.46
CA TYR A 232 -40.48 0.78 18.79
C TYR A 232 -39.74 1.45 19.96
N ALA A 233 -39.03 2.55 19.72
CA ALA A 233 -38.33 3.27 20.79
C ALA A 233 -39.32 3.73 21.86
N SER A 234 -39.08 3.33 23.11
CA SER A 234 -39.93 3.67 24.27
C SER A 234 -39.74 5.11 24.76
N GLY A 235 -38.78 5.84 24.18
CA GLY A 235 -38.40 7.19 24.61
C GLY A 235 -37.82 7.23 26.03
N ARG A 236 -37.43 6.09 26.61
CA ARG A 236 -36.85 5.97 27.95
C ARG A 236 -35.39 5.55 27.91
N THR A 237 -34.56 6.19 28.71
CA THR A 237 -33.13 5.89 28.83
C THR A 237 -32.86 4.73 29.79
N SER A 238 -31.61 4.22 29.80
CA SER A 238 -31.18 3.17 30.72
C SER A 238 -31.38 3.49 32.21
N CYS A 239 -31.49 4.76 32.61
CA CYS A 239 -31.81 5.16 33.98
C CYS A 239 -33.29 5.56 34.18
N GLY A 240 -34.15 5.33 33.19
CA GLY A 240 -35.59 5.58 33.27
C GLY A 240 -36.02 7.03 32.99
N LEU A 241 -35.11 7.92 32.60
CA LEU A 241 -35.44 9.29 32.20
C LEU A 241 -36.12 9.31 30.83
N ARG A 242 -36.90 10.36 30.54
CA ARG A 242 -37.33 10.64 29.17
C ARG A 242 -36.10 11.03 28.36
N ALA A 243 -35.83 10.29 27.30
CA ALA A 243 -34.80 10.64 26.33
C ALA A 243 -35.20 11.93 25.61
N GLY A 244 -34.23 12.77 25.28
CA GLY A 244 -34.47 14.11 24.75
C GLY A 244 -33.42 15.11 25.23
N TYR A 245 -33.69 16.40 25.04
CA TYR A 245 -32.76 17.44 25.45
C TYR A 245 -32.51 17.40 26.96
N GLY A 246 -31.25 17.57 27.36
CA GLY A 246 -30.80 17.47 28.74
C GLY A 246 -30.46 16.04 29.20
N VAL A 247 -30.54 15.02 28.35
CA VAL A 247 -30.10 13.66 28.68
C VAL A 247 -29.05 13.16 27.71
N ALA A 248 -27.92 12.72 28.26
CA ALA A 248 -26.77 12.26 27.49
C ALA A 248 -26.50 10.76 27.72
N ALA A 249 -26.10 10.07 26.65
CA ALA A 249 -25.53 8.74 26.73
C ALA A 249 -24.01 8.84 26.92
N VAL A 250 -23.46 8.07 27.85
CA VAL A 250 -22.03 8.08 28.20
C VAL A 250 -21.49 6.65 28.36
N ASP A 251 -20.17 6.52 28.40
CA ASP A 251 -19.53 5.33 28.95
C ASP A 251 -19.47 5.44 30.49
N PRO A 252 -20.16 4.56 31.26
CA PRO A 252 -20.19 4.59 32.72
C PRO A 252 -18.83 4.42 33.39
N THR A 253 -17.88 3.76 32.70
CA THR A 253 -16.51 3.59 33.21
C THR A 253 -15.74 4.91 33.20
N VAL A 254 -16.17 5.87 32.37
CA VAL A 254 -15.60 7.22 32.29
C VAL A 254 -16.45 8.20 33.10
N ILE A 255 -17.76 8.27 32.86
CA ILE A 255 -18.71 9.13 33.55
C ILE A 255 -19.82 8.25 34.15
N PRO A 256 -19.91 8.10 35.48
CA PRO A 256 -20.97 7.33 36.10
C PRO A 256 -22.37 7.83 35.71
N LEU A 257 -23.33 6.93 35.57
CA LEU A 257 -24.73 7.31 35.33
C LEU A 257 -25.28 8.13 36.51
N GLY A 258 -26.21 9.04 36.20
CA GLY A 258 -26.75 10.03 37.13
C GLY A 258 -25.87 11.26 37.35
N SER A 259 -24.64 11.27 36.82
CA SER A 259 -23.77 12.45 36.90
C SER A 259 -24.42 13.67 36.25
N ARG A 260 -24.33 14.81 36.92
CA ARG A 260 -24.73 16.12 36.38
C ARG A 260 -23.59 16.68 35.53
N LEU A 261 -23.91 17.12 34.33
CA LEU A 261 -22.96 17.57 33.33
C LEU A 261 -23.28 18.99 32.86
N TYR A 262 -22.25 19.74 32.51
CA TYR A 262 -22.38 20.90 31.64
C TYR A 262 -21.49 20.68 30.42
N VAL A 263 -22.07 20.67 29.24
CA VAL A 263 -21.38 20.41 27.97
C VAL A 263 -21.27 21.74 27.22
N GLU A 264 -20.04 22.22 26.99
CA GLU A 264 -19.82 23.49 26.30
C GLU A 264 -20.42 23.44 24.89
N GLY A 265 -21.26 24.44 24.56
CA GLY A 265 -21.98 24.51 23.28
C GLY A 265 -23.29 23.72 23.22
N TYR A 266 -23.67 23.00 24.27
CA TYR A 266 -24.95 22.31 24.41
C TYR A 266 -25.71 22.80 25.65
N GLY A 267 -25.09 22.76 26.83
CA GLY A 267 -25.69 23.17 28.09
C GLY A 267 -25.72 22.04 29.12
N TYR A 268 -26.67 22.12 30.05
CA TYR A 268 -26.81 21.15 31.13
C TYR A 268 -27.30 19.80 30.61
N ALA A 269 -26.76 18.71 31.13
CA ALA A 269 -27.22 17.36 30.83
C ALA A 269 -27.09 16.43 32.04
N ILE A 270 -27.87 15.36 32.07
CA ILE A 270 -27.71 14.24 32.98
C ILE A 270 -27.15 13.06 32.20
N ALA A 271 -26.13 12.38 32.75
CA ALA A 271 -25.64 11.10 32.25
C ALA A 271 -26.70 10.01 32.48
N GLY A 272 -27.73 9.98 31.64
CA GLY A 272 -28.92 9.17 31.85
C GLY A 272 -28.97 7.89 31.02
N ASP A 273 -28.03 7.71 30.09
CA ASP A 273 -28.08 6.56 29.19
C ASP A 273 -26.71 5.95 28.84
N ARG A 274 -26.76 4.77 28.22
CA ARG A 274 -25.59 4.05 27.70
C ARG A 274 -25.87 3.57 26.29
N GLY A 275 -24.98 3.93 25.37
CA GLY A 275 -24.99 3.39 24.00
C GLY A 275 -23.95 2.29 23.81
N ARG A 276 -24.23 1.30 22.95
CA ARG A 276 -23.24 0.28 22.57
C ARG A 276 -22.00 0.91 21.91
N ALA A 277 -22.20 1.93 21.08
CA ALA A 277 -21.14 2.66 20.38
C ALA A 277 -20.49 3.80 21.20
N ILE A 278 -21.05 4.10 22.38
CA ILE A 278 -20.58 5.17 23.25
C ILE A 278 -19.62 4.57 24.28
N LYS A 279 -18.34 4.53 23.90
CA LYS A 279 -17.24 3.93 24.66
C LYS A 279 -16.08 4.91 24.81
N GLY A 280 -15.43 4.89 25.98
CA GLY A 280 -14.35 5.80 26.33
C GLY A 280 -14.80 7.26 26.37
N ASN A 281 -13.99 8.16 25.80
CA ASN A 281 -14.28 9.60 25.75
C ASN A 281 -15.27 9.97 24.63
N ARG A 282 -16.41 9.26 24.56
CA ARG A 282 -17.54 9.55 23.67
C ARG A 282 -18.78 9.90 24.50
N ILE A 283 -19.58 10.83 23.99
CA ILE A 283 -20.85 11.25 24.59
C ILE A 283 -21.87 11.43 23.47
N ASP A 284 -23.11 11.02 23.69
CA ASP A 284 -24.22 11.24 22.75
C ASP A 284 -25.22 12.17 23.40
N LEU A 285 -25.50 13.31 22.76
CA LEU A 285 -26.33 14.37 23.33
C LEU A 285 -27.74 14.29 22.74
N GLY A 286 -28.76 14.21 23.60
CA GLY A 286 -30.14 14.20 23.15
C GLY A 286 -30.60 15.58 22.67
N PHE A 287 -31.38 15.64 21.61
CA PHE A 287 -32.04 16.83 21.11
C PHE A 287 -33.54 16.55 20.95
N GLU A 288 -34.35 17.61 20.94
CA GLU A 288 -35.78 17.48 20.73
C GLU A 288 -36.11 17.18 19.27
N THR A 289 -35.30 17.68 18.32
CA THR A 289 -35.56 17.49 16.89
C THR A 289 -34.36 16.93 16.12
N VAL A 290 -34.68 16.19 15.05
CA VAL A 290 -33.69 15.66 14.11
C VAL A 290 -32.88 16.78 13.47
N ARG A 291 -33.52 17.93 13.19
CA ARG A 291 -32.85 19.08 12.59
C ARG A 291 -31.78 19.66 13.51
N GLU A 292 -32.06 19.79 14.80
CA GLU A 292 -31.08 20.26 15.78
C GLU A 292 -29.91 19.28 15.93
N ALA A 293 -30.20 17.98 15.99
CA ALA A 293 -29.17 16.95 16.05
C ALA A 293 -28.24 17.00 14.82
N LEU A 294 -28.81 17.15 13.62
CA LEU A 294 -28.03 17.29 12.38
C LEU A 294 -27.22 18.58 12.34
N ASN A 295 -27.78 19.70 12.80
CA ASN A 295 -27.08 20.98 12.88
C ASN A 295 -25.91 20.95 13.89
N PHE A 296 -26.08 20.21 14.99
CA PHE A 296 -24.99 19.97 15.93
C PHE A 296 -23.91 19.07 15.33
N GLY A 297 -24.28 18.02 14.61
CA GLY A 297 -23.34 17.11 13.96
C GLY A 297 -22.42 16.39 14.96
N SER A 298 -21.21 16.04 14.53
CA SER A 298 -20.21 15.41 15.42
C SER A 298 -19.01 16.33 15.62
N ARG A 299 -18.60 16.54 16.87
CA ARG A 299 -17.51 17.47 17.20
C ARG A 299 -16.87 17.14 18.55
N ARG A 300 -15.65 17.63 18.78
CA ARG A 300 -15.05 17.61 20.13
C ARG A 300 -15.69 18.69 21.00
N VAL A 301 -16.08 18.33 22.22
CA VAL A 301 -16.63 19.24 23.24
C VAL A 301 -15.88 19.10 24.55
N ILE A 302 -15.95 20.14 25.38
CA ILE A 302 -15.50 20.09 26.77
C ILE A 302 -16.72 19.77 27.64
N VAL A 303 -16.63 18.67 28.38
CA VAL A 303 -17.65 18.20 29.31
C VAL A 303 -17.17 18.46 30.73
N HIS A 304 -17.94 19.24 31.47
CA HIS A 304 -17.78 19.47 32.89
C HIS A 304 -18.62 18.44 33.63
N VAL A 305 -17.98 17.57 34.41
CA VAL A 305 -18.65 16.72 35.39
C VAL A 305 -18.78 17.54 36.66
N LEU A 306 -20.00 17.88 37.02
CA LEU A 306 -20.31 18.79 38.12
C LEU A 306 -20.23 18.03 39.45
N GLU A 307 -19.92 18.76 40.53
CA GLU A 307 -20.12 18.23 41.88
C GLU A 307 -21.62 18.01 42.11
N ASN A 308 -21.99 16.89 42.71
CA ASN A 308 -23.33 16.72 43.25
C ASN A 308 -23.44 17.72 44.40
N GLY A 309 -24.25 18.76 44.24
CA GLY A 309 -24.56 19.67 45.33
C GLY A 309 -25.02 18.83 46.53
N ARG A 310 -24.43 19.06 47.70
CA ARG A 310 -25.06 18.62 48.94
C ARG A 310 -26.40 19.35 48.97
N GLY A 311 -27.48 18.59 48.83
CA GLY A 311 -28.81 19.07 49.20
C GLY A 311 -28.84 19.43 50.66
#